data_AF-A0A7W0MCZ5-F1
#
_entry.id   AF-A0A7W0MCZ5-F1
#
_cell.length_a   1.000
_cell.length_b   1.000
_cell.length_c   1.000
_cell.angle_alpha   90.00
_cell.angle_beta   90.00
_cell.angle_gamma   90.00
#
_symmetry.space_group_name_H-M   'P 1'
#
loop_
_entity.id
_entity.type
_entity.pdbx_description
1 polymer ?
#
loop_
_entity_poly.entity_id
_entity_poly.type
_entity_poly.pdbx_seq_one_letter_code
_entity_poly.pdbx_strand_id
1 'polypeptide(L)'
;MQLDAETRTVAFDRRGVGLNFGAIGKGYALDRCGERLGEKETGVRTQESERLRPEVGSRTLDANLESVRSPFPVPRSPLASFCLSGGHSSVLARGSHNGLDGWPVGIGNPLFTSRRLGTLLLKNQALGTSGSNVQFYRHEGARYGHILDPRTARPAGGLLSATVVAPTAAIADALSTAFFVLGVEKAREVCDNQPLIGALLIPPPGRGGRLEPVIRGISDDCLFLDSEQVTAAR
;
A
#
# COMPACT_ATOMS: atom_id res chain seq x y z
N MET A 1 1.88 25.99 -3.69
CA MET A 1 0.80 25.15 -4.24
C MET A 1 -0.48 25.73 -3.73
N GLN A 2 -1.43 25.97 -4.60
CA GLN A 2 -2.76 26.48 -4.24
C GLN A 2 -3.76 25.33 -4.39
N LEU A 3 -4.59 25.16 -3.37
CA LEU A 3 -5.64 24.15 -3.33
C LEU A 3 -6.97 24.89 -3.24
N ASP A 4 -7.87 24.60 -4.17
CA ASP A 4 -9.26 25.03 -4.11
C ASP A 4 -10.14 23.80 -3.93
N ALA A 5 -10.71 23.67 -2.73
CA ALA A 5 -11.55 22.54 -2.37
C ALA A 5 -12.95 22.61 -3.01
N GLU A 6 -13.45 23.82 -3.31
CA GLU A 6 -14.76 24.02 -3.91
C GLU A 6 -14.75 23.57 -5.36
N THR A 7 -13.75 24.02 -6.13
CA THR A 7 -13.59 23.64 -7.53
C THR A 7 -12.79 22.34 -7.72
N ARG A 8 -12.22 21.80 -6.64
CA ARG A 8 -11.31 20.63 -6.65
C ARG A 8 -10.11 20.83 -7.58
N THR A 9 -9.56 22.03 -7.61
CA THR A 9 -8.42 22.38 -8.46
C THR A 9 -7.12 22.51 -7.66
N VAL A 10 -6.02 22.21 -8.33
CA VAL A 10 -4.66 22.31 -7.77
C VAL A 10 -3.81 23.11 -8.75
N ALA A 11 -3.16 24.18 -8.26
CA ALA A 11 -2.23 24.97 -9.05
C ALA A 11 -0.83 24.98 -8.44
N PHE A 12 0.20 24.94 -9.29
CA PHE A 12 1.60 25.01 -8.91
C PHE A 12 2.16 26.40 -9.22
N ASP A 13 2.67 27.08 -8.20
CA ASP A 13 3.28 28.42 -8.34
C ASP A 13 4.62 28.38 -9.09
N ARG A 14 5.20 27.19 -9.26
CA ARG A 14 6.48 26.97 -9.93
C ARG A 14 6.27 26.20 -11.22
N ARG A 15 6.85 26.68 -12.31
CA ARG A 15 6.89 25.96 -13.59
C ARG A 15 7.79 24.73 -13.47
N GLY A 16 7.46 23.67 -14.22
CA GLY A 16 8.26 22.45 -14.28
C GLY A 16 8.06 21.47 -13.11
N VAL A 17 7.06 21.70 -12.24
CA VAL A 17 6.69 20.73 -11.20
C VAL A 17 6.10 19.48 -11.84
N GLY A 18 6.72 18.33 -11.57
CA GLY A 18 6.19 17.01 -11.92
C GLY A 18 5.55 16.35 -10.70
N LEU A 19 4.38 15.75 -10.88
CA LEU A 19 3.73 14.93 -9.86
C LEU A 19 4.01 13.46 -10.11
N ASN A 20 4.33 12.73 -9.03
CA ASN A 20 4.49 11.29 -9.05
C ASN A 20 3.72 10.68 -7.87
N PHE A 21 2.78 9.80 -8.18
CA PHE A 21 1.93 9.13 -7.19
C PHE A 21 2.37 7.68 -6.90
N GLY A 22 3.57 7.27 -7.34
CA GLY A 22 4.06 5.90 -7.19
C GLY A 22 4.10 5.38 -5.74
N ALA A 23 4.30 6.30 -4.78
CA ALA A 23 4.36 6.01 -3.35
C ALA A 23 2.99 5.99 -2.63
N ILE A 24 1.87 6.26 -3.33
CA ILE A 24 0.52 6.31 -2.71
C ILE A 24 -0.58 5.68 -3.57
N GLY A 25 -0.38 5.59 -4.89
CA GLY A 25 -1.42 5.25 -5.85
C GLY A 25 -1.99 3.83 -5.69
N LYS A 26 -1.15 2.85 -5.30
CA LYS A 26 -1.61 1.48 -5.07
C LYS A 26 -2.53 1.42 -3.86
N GLY A 27 -2.11 2.02 -2.75
CA GLY A 27 -2.92 2.16 -1.55
C GLY A 27 -4.26 2.85 -1.82
N TYR A 28 -4.24 3.97 -2.54
CA TYR A 28 -5.48 4.66 -2.92
C TYR A 28 -6.41 3.77 -3.77
N ALA A 29 -5.87 3.03 -4.74
CA ALA A 29 -6.68 2.12 -5.55
C ALA A 29 -7.29 1.00 -4.69
N LEU A 30 -6.55 0.46 -3.72
CA LEU A 30 -7.06 -0.54 -2.78
C LEU A 30 -8.19 0.03 -1.92
N ASP A 31 -8.04 1.26 -1.41
CA ASP A 31 -9.09 1.92 -0.63
C ASP A 31 -10.38 2.08 -1.46
N ARG A 32 -10.27 2.55 -2.71
CA ARG A 32 -11.43 2.66 -3.63
C ARG A 32 -12.07 1.31 -3.95
N CYS A 33 -11.26 0.26 -4.12
CA CYS A 33 -11.78 -1.10 -4.31
C CYS A 33 -12.49 -1.61 -3.06
N GLY A 34 -11.93 -1.37 -1.87
CA GLY A 34 -12.50 -1.79 -0.60
C GLY A 34 -13.84 -1.11 -0.30
N GLU A 35 -13.96 0.18 -0.61
CA GLU A 35 -15.23 0.91 -0.50
C GLU A 35 -16.32 0.26 -1.35
N ARG A 36 -16.03 -0.04 -2.63
CA ARG A 36 -17.00 -0.70 -3.53
C ARG A 36 -17.42 -2.10 -3.06
N LEU A 37 -16.54 -2.84 -2.41
CA LEU A 37 -16.87 -4.17 -1.85
C LEU A 37 -17.70 -4.07 -0.56
N GLY A 38 -17.56 -2.96 0.19
CA GLY A 38 -18.30 -2.69 1.42
C GLY A 38 -19.64 -1.99 1.21
N GLU A 39 -19.90 -1.42 0.04
CA GLU A 39 -21.15 -0.74 -0.30
C GLU A 39 -22.29 -1.73 -0.59
N LYS A 40 -23.52 -1.35 -0.20
CA LYS A 40 -24.75 -2.13 -0.46
C LYS A 40 -25.19 -2.13 -1.93
N GLU A 41 -24.66 -1.20 -2.73
CA GLU A 41 -25.01 -1.01 -4.13
C GLU A 41 -23.90 -1.51 -5.07
N THR A 42 -23.45 -2.76 -4.93
CA THR A 42 -22.71 -3.47 -6.00
C THR A 42 -23.61 -3.84 -7.17
N GLY A 43 -24.83 -3.30 -7.23
CA GLY A 43 -25.71 -3.34 -8.39
C GLY A 43 -25.02 -2.61 -9.53
N VAL A 44 -24.36 -3.39 -10.40
CA VAL A 44 -24.18 -2.99 -11.80
C VAL A 44 -25.52 -2.45 -12.25
N ARG A 45 -25.61 -1.13 -12.50
CA ARG A 45 -26.67 -0.60 -13.34
C ARG A 45 -26.42 -1.25 -14.70
N THR A 46 -27.05 -2.40 -14.94
CA THR A 46 -27.34 -2.81 -16.30
C THR A 46 -28.06 -1.62 -16.88
N GLN A 47 -27.41 -0.92 -17.81
CA GLN A 47 -28.13 -0.06 -18.74
C GLN A 47 -29.14 -0.97 -19.42
N GLU A 48 -30.34 -1.07 -18.87
CA GLU A 48 -31.50 -1.31 -19.70
C GLU A 48 -31.54 -0.13 -20.65
N SER A 49 -31.35 -0.45 -21.93
CA SER A 49 -31.50 0.46 -23.04
C SER A 49 -32.85 1.16 -22.93
N GLU A 50 -32.88 2.38 -22.41
CA GLU A 50 -33.94 3.32 -22.76
C GLU A 50 -33.86 3.48 -24.27
N ARG A 51 -34.84 2.90 -24.97
CA ARG A 51 -35.00 3.03 -26.41
C ARG A 51 -35.30 4.49 -26.73
N LEU A 52 -34.26 5.30 -26.91
CA LEU A 52 -34.39 6.51 -27.70
C LEU A 52 -34.50 6.09 -29.17
N ARG A 53 -35.60 6.48 -29.81
CA ARG A 53 -35.85 6.30 -31.24
C ARG A 53 -34.73 6.95 -32.06
N PRO A 54 -34.27 6.36 -33.17
CA PRO A 54 -33.21 6.95 -33.97
C PRO A 54 -33.77 8.08 -34.83
N GLU A 55 -33.21 9.27 -34.72
CA GLU A 55 -33.14 10.19 -35.86
C GLU A 55 -31.74 10.10 -36.50
N VAL A 56 -31.77 10.17 -37.82
CA VAL A 56 -30.78 9.66 -38.76
C VAL A 56 -29.61 10.63 -38.92
N GLY A 57 -28.38 10.08 -38.93
CA GLY A 57 -27.33 10.55 -39.84
C GLY A 57 -26.06 11.09 -39.18
N SER A 58 -25.02 10.25 -39.12
CA SER A 58 -23.65 10.58 -39.58
C SER A 58 -22.64 9.59 -38.99
N ARG A 59 -21.91 8.93 -39.90
CA ARG A 59 -20.92 7.86 -39.70
C ARG A 59 -19.89 8.17 -38.60
N THR A 60 -19.73 7.24 -37.66
CA THR A 60 -18.50 7.11 -36.85
C THR A 60 -18.17 5.63 -36.75
N LEU A 61 -16.87 5.30 -36.85
CA LEU A 61 -16.31 3.95 -36.87
C LEU A 61 -16.80 3.10 -35.68
N ASP A 62 -17.50 2.01 -35.98
CA ASP A 62 -17.88 0.98 -35.02
C ASP A 62 -16.62 0.19 -34.57
N ALA A 63 -16.01 0.62 -33.48
CA ALA A 63 -15.16 -0.26 -32.69
C ALA A 63 -16.10 -1.08 -31.79
N ASN A 64 -16.36 -2.33 -32.19
CA ASN A 64 -17.03 -3.35 -31.38
C ASN A 64 -16.27 -3.57 -30.06
N LEU A 65 -16.59 -2.77 -29.04
CA LEU A 65 -16.38 -3.11 -27.64
C LEU A 65 -17.54 -4.02 -27.23
N GLU A 66 -17.44 -5.30 -27.59
CA GLU A 66 -18.23 -6.33 -26.93
C GLU A 66 -17.99 -6.21 -25.43
N SER A 67 -19.07 -6.02 -24.67
CA SER A 67 -19.04 -5.94 -23.21
C SER A 67 -18.42 -7.23 -22.67
N VAL A 68 -17.15 -7.18 -22.27
CA VAL A 68 -16.52 -8.25 -21.49
C VAL A 68 -17.24 -8.29 -20.15
N ARG A 69 -18.29 -9.11 -20.06
CA ARG A 69 -18.92 -9.44 -18.78
C ARG A 69 -17.88 -10.22 -17.98
N SER A 70 -17.51 -9.68 -16.82
CA SER A 70 -16.62 -10.37 -15.89
C SER A 70 -17.12 -11.80 -15.67
N PRO A 71 -16.31 -12.85 -15.91
CA PRO A 71 -16.70 -14.24 -15.66
C PRO A 71 -16.84 -14.54 -14.15
N PHE A 72 -16.44 -13.59 -13.29
CA PHE A 72 -16.57 -13.72 -11.85
C PHE A 72 -17.91 -13.16 -11.37
N PRO A 73 -18.69 -13.94 -10.59
CA PRO A 73 -19.92 -13.45 -9.99
C PRO A 73 -19.61 -12.28 -9.06
N VAL A 74 -20.23 -11.13 -9.34
CA VAL A 74 -20.16 -9.96 -8.45
C VAL A 74 -21.09 -10.23 -7.26
N PRO A 75 -20.63 -10.08 -6.01
CA PRO A 75 -21.48 -10.25 -4.83
C PRO A 75 -22.70 -9.34 -4.90
N ARG A 76 -23.90 -9.87 -4.63
CA ARG A 76 -25.17 -9.12 -4.60
C ARG A 76 -25.41 -8.40 -3.26
N SER A 77 -24.48 -8.48 -2.33
CA SER A 77 -24.51 -7.88 -0.99
C SER A 77 -23.10 -7.43 -0.57
N PRO A 78 -22.97 -6.47 0.36
CA PRO A 78 -21.67 -6.09 0.91
C PRO A 78 -20.89 -7.29 1.43
N LEU A 79 -19.60 -7.32 1.15
CA LEU A 79 -18.71 -8.29 1.76
C LEU A 79 -18.26 -7.77 3.13
N ALA A 80 -18.63 -8.49 4.19
CA ALA A 80 -18.21 -8.16 5.56
C ALA A 80 -16.72 -8.43 5.81
N SER A 81 -16.14 -9.41 5.12
CA SER A 81 -14.73 -9.79 5.22
C SER A 81 -14.09 -9.92 3.85
N PHE A 82 -12.95 -9.26 3.64
CA PHE A 82 -12.15 -9.40 2.43
C PHE A 82 -10.70 -8.95 2.68
N CYS A 83 -9.79 -9.42 1.81
CA CYS A 83 -8.41 -8.95 1.75
C CYS A 83 -8.04 -8.66 0.30
N LEU A 84 -7.51 -7.46 0.05
CA LEU A 84 -7.06 -7.00 -1.26
C LEU A 84 -5.56 -6.78 -1.23
N SER A 85 -4.86 -7.18 -2.29
CA SER A 85 -3.42 -6.97 -2.46
C SER A 85 -3.13 -6.14 -3.70
N GLY A 86 -2.33 -5.09 -3.53
CA GLY A 86 -1.83 -4.22 -4.59
C GLY A 86 -0.38 -4.55 -4.89
N GLY A 87 -0.15 -5.59 -5.69
CA GLY A 87 1.20 -6.14 -5.91
C GLY A 87 1.74 -6.81 -4.65
N HIS A 88 3.03 -6.60 -4.35
CA HIS A 88 3.74 -7.22 -3.22
C HIS A 88 3.94 -6.29 -2.01
N SER A 89 3.53 -5.03 -2.09
CA SER A 89 3.86 -4.01 -1.09
C SER A 89 2.67 -3.49 -0.29
N SER A 90 1.44 -3.69 -0.78
CA SER A 90 0.28 -2.96 -0.28
C SER A 90 -0.89 -3.92 -0.09
N VAL A 91 -1.51 -3.91 1.09
CA VAL A 91 -2.60 -4.81 1.45
C VAL A 91 -3.69 -4.03 2.20
N LEU A 92 -4.95 -4.31 1.90
CA LEU A 92 -6.12 -3.82 2.64
C LEU A 92 -6.93 -4.99 3.15
N ALA A 93 -7.18 -5.05 4.46
CA ALA A 93 -7.95 -6.13 5.07
C ALA A 93 -9.18 -5.60 5.82
N ARG A 94 -10.31 -6.29 5.68
CA ARG A 94 -11.55 -6.04 6.39
C ARG A 94 -12.10 -7.34 6.96
N GLY A 95 -12.61 -7.28 8.18
CA GLY A 95 -13.18 -8.42 8.88
C GLY A 95 -12.14 -9.52 9.20
N SER A 96 -12.67 -10.71 9.42
CA SER A 96 -11.97 -11.89 9.92
C SER A 96 -11.80 -12.95 8.82
N HIS A 97 -10.83 -13.85 8.96
CA HIS A 97 -10.54 -14.91 8.00
C HIS A 97 -10.45 -16.28 8.66
N ASN A 98 -11.26 -17.25 8.22
CA ASN A 98 -11.21 -18.66 8.66
C ASN A 98 -11.14 -18.86 10.19
N GLY A 99 -11.94 -18.08 10.94
CA GLY A 99 -11.98 -18.13 12.41
C GLY A 99 -10.86 -17.38 13.13
N LEU A 100 -9.90 -16.80 12.40
CA LEU A 100 -8.88 -15.90 12.95
C LEU A 100 -9.44 -14.49 13.09
N ASP A 101 -8.99 -13.75 14.10
CA ASP A 101 -9.39 -12.36 14.32
C ASP A 101 -8.65 -11.36 13.40
N GLY A 102 -8.65 -11.66 12.10
CA GLY A 102 -8.02 -10.87 11.05
C GLY A 102 -7.49 -11.75 9.92
N TRP A 103 -6.84 -11.12 8.95
CA TRP A 103 -6.23 -11.75 7.79
C TRP A 103 -4.73 -11.94 8.02
N PRO A 104 -4.20 -13.17 7.94
CA PRO A 104 -2.77 -13.41 8.09
C PRO A 104 -2.02 -12.92 6.84
N VAL A 105 -1.16 -11.91 7.01
CA VAL A 105 -0.35 -11.32 5.94
C VAL A 105 1.13 -11.59 6.22
N GLY A 106 1.80 -12.25 5.28
CA GLY A 106 3.23 -12.54 5.40
C GLY A 106 4.09 -11.31 5.15
N ILE A 107 5.07 -11.09 6.03
CA ILE A 107 6.10 -10.07 5.88
C ILE A 107 7.36 -10.75 5.36
N GLY A 108 7.87 -10.33 4.21
CA GLY A 108 9.08 -10.90 3.60
C GLY A 108 10.36 -10.50 4.32
N ASN A 109 11.35 -11.39 4.34
CA ASN A 109 12.68 -11.05 4.85
C ASN A 109 13.43 -10.18 3.81
N PRO A 110 13.87 -8.96 4.17
CA PRO A 110 14.51 -8.05 3.24
C PRO A 110 15.97 -8.39 2.92
N LEU A 111 16.56 -9.42 3.53
CA LEU A 111 17.86 -9.97 3.11
C LEU A 111 17.68 -11.24 2.28
N PHE A 112 16.65 -12.03 2.56
CA PHE A 112 16.34 -13.30 1.89
C PHE A 112 14.89 -13.31 1.43
N THR A 113 14.61 -12.79 0.23
CA THR A 113 13.24 -12.53 -0.25
C THR A 113 12.39 -13.79 -0.44
N SER A 114 13.00 -14.98 -0.49
CA SER A 114 12.30 -16.27 -0.48
C SER A 114 11.84 -16.72 0.92
N ARG A 115 12.28 -16.04 1.97
CA ARG A 115 11.94 -16.34 3.37
C ARG A 115 10.97 -15.32 3.92
N ARG A 116 10.14 -15.77 4.86
CA ARG A 116 9.22 -14.94 5.62
C ARG A 116 9.92 -14.45 6.88
N LEU A 117 9.88 -13.15 7.16
CA LEU A 117 10.34 -12.56 8.41
C LEU A 117 9.34 -12.77 9.55
N GLY A 118 8.05 -12.70 9.23
CA GLY A 118 6.96 -12.88 10.18
C GLY A 118 5.60 -12.83 9.50
N THR A 119 4.54 -12.91 10.31
CA THR A 119 3.15 -12.78 9.86
C THR A 119 2.47 -11.72 10.72
N LEU A 120 1.73 -10.83 10.08
CA LEU A 120 0.88 -9.85 10.75
C LEU A 120 -0.59 -10.21 10.54
N LEU A 121 -1.37 -10.26 11.61
CA LEU A 121 -2.81 -10.43 11.56
C LEU A 121 -3.47 -9.06 11.37
N LEU A 122 -3.93 -8.75 10.15
CA LEU A 122 -4.61 -7.48 9.86
C LEU A 122 -6.12 -7.60 9.97
N LYS A 123 -6.73 -6.73 10.78
CA LYS A 123 -8.18 -6.59 10.85
C LYS A 123 -8.58 -5.13 10.74
N ASN A 124 -9.44 -4.81 9.78
CA ASN A 124 -9.95 -3.45 9.55
C ASN A 124 -8.87 -2.38 9.37
N GLN A 125 -7.73 -2.78 8.83
CA GLN A 125 -6.55 -1.95 8.63
C GLN A 125 -5.91 -2.30 7.28
N ALA A 126 -4.88 -1.54 6.93
CA ALA A 126 -4.07 -1.74 5.76
C ALA A 126 -2.60 -1.82 6.14
N LEU A 127 -1.81 -2.41 5.26
CA LEU A 127 -0.36 -2.52 5.35
C LEU A 127 0.29 -1.99 4.08
N GLY A 128 1.36 -1.23 4.23
CA GLY A 128 2.22 -0.73 3.16
C GLY A 128 3.67 -1.05 3.48
N THR A 129 4.46 -1.49 2.51
CA THR A 129 5.89 -1.81 2.70
C THR A 129 6.75 -1.15 1.63
N SER A 130 7.75 -0.40 2.08
CA SER A 130 8.79 0.19 1.24
C SER A 130 10.14 -0.43 1.57
N GLY A 131 10.95 -0.78 0.58
CA GLY A 131 12.24 -1.44 0.81
C GLY A 131 13.20 -1.38 -0.36
N SER A 132 14.49 -1.56 -0.08
CA SER A 132 15.60 -1.40 -1.04
C SER A 132 15.71 -2.53 -2.08
N ASN A 133 14.99 -3.64 -1.88
CA ASN A 133 15.19 -4.88 -2.64
C ASN A 133 14.24 -5.08 -3.82
N VAL A 134 13.23 -4.25 -3.98
CA VAL A 134 12.22 -4.48 -5.01
C VAL A 134 12.65 -3.89 -6.35
N GLN A 135 13.35 -2.75 -6.35
CA GLN A 135 13.87 -2.10 -7.56
C GLN A 135 15.16 -1.33 -7.24
N PHE A 136 16.29 -1.77 -7.81
CA PHE A 136 17.57 -1.07 -7.74
C PHE A 136 18.28 -1.14 -9.10
N TYR A 137 19.06 -0.11 -9.42
CA TYR A 137 19.98 -0.14 -10.55
C TYR A 137 21.42 0.04 -10.06
N ARG A 138 22.40 -0.49 -10.81
CA ARG A 138 23.82 -0.28 -10.54
C ARG A 138 24.38 0.71 -11.55
N HIS A 139 25.10 1.72 -11.09
CA HIS A 139 25.81 2.66 -11.93
C HIS A 139 27.17 2.98 -11.28
N GLU A 140 28.26 2.87 -12.04
CA GLU A 140 29.64 3.12 -11.57
C GLU A 140 30.02 2.39 -10.26
N GLY A 141 29.56 1.15 -10.10
CA GLY A 141 29.84 0.33 -8.91
C GLY A 141 28.98 0.65 -7.68
N ALA A 142 28.16 1.71 -7.71
CA ALA A 142 27.20 2.05 -6.65
C ALA A 142 25.79 1.49 -6.94
N ARG A 143 25.11 1.03 -5.88
CA ARG A 143 23.71 0.55 -5.94
C ARG A 143 22.77 1.72 -5.63
N TYR A 144 21.87 2.02 -6.55
CA TYR A 144 20.86 3.07 -6.41
C TYR A 144 19.48 2.45 -6.22
N GLY A 145 18.85 2.74 -5.09
CA GLY A 145 17.44 2.41 -4.85
C GLY A 145 16.50 3.35 -5.60
N HIS A 146 15.27 2.89 -5.86
CA HIS A 146 14.22 3.68 -6.52
C HIS A 146 13.56 4.75 -5.61
N ILE A 147 13.80 4.68 -4.29
CA ILE A 147 13.33 5.69 -3.34
C ILE A 147 14.44 6.71 -3.13
N LEU A 148 14.14 7.98 -3.39
CA LEU A 148 15.08 9.10 -3.24
C LEU A 148 14.78 9.87 -1.96
N ASP A 149 15.84 10.32 -1.28
CA ASP A 149 15.74 11.33 -0.24
C ASP A 149 15.61 12.71 -0.90
N PRO A 150 14.47 13.41 -0.74
CA PRO A 150 14.22 14.69 -1.41
C PRO A 150 15.15 15.81 -0.91
N ARG A 151 15.80 15.65 0.25
CA ARG A 151 16.75 16.64 0.81
C ARG A 151 18.09 16.60 0.08
N THR A 152 18.48 15.43 -0.44
CA THR A 152 19.80 15.19 -1.02
C THR A 152 19.75 14.80 -2.50
N ALA A 153 18.56 14.47 -3.02
CA ALA A 153 18.35 13.87 -4.32
C ALA A 153 19.12 12.56 -4.56
N ARG A 154 19.55 11.89 -3.48
CA ARG A 154 20.25 10.60 -3.52
C ARG A 154 19.33 9.48 -3.06
N PRO A 155 19.61 8.20 -3.41
CA PRO A 155 18.86 7.07 -2.87
C PRO A 155 18.80 7.10 -1.35
N ALA A 156 17.61 6.92 -0.80
CA ALA A 156 17.42 6.80 0.63
C ALA A 156 18.12 5.55 1.18
N GLY A 157 18.70 5.68 2.37
CA GLY A 157 19.40 4.60 3.06
C GLY A 157 19.05 4.57 4.55
N GLY A 158 19.66 3.66 5.30
CA GLY A 158 19.45 3.52 6.74
C GLY A 158 18.40 2.49 7.15
N LEU A 159 17.54 2.06 6.22
CA LEU A 159 16.62 0.94 6.41
C LEU A 159 16.70 -0.03 5.23
N LEU A 160 16.52 -1.31 5.51
CA LEU A 160 16.31 -2.36 4.51
C LEU A 160 14.84 -2.47 4.11
N SER A 161 13.94 -2.25 5.08
CA SER A 161 12.49 -2.27 4.89
C SER A 161 11.80 -1.39 5.94
N ALA A 162 10.70 -0.76 5.54
CA ALA A 162 9.75 -0.09 6.42
C ALA A 162 8.35 -0.60 6.07
N THR A 163 7.74 -1.35 7.00
CA THR A 163 6.36 -1.82 6.90
C THR A 163 5.50 -0.99 7.85
N VAL A 164 4.43 -0.41 7.34
CA VAL A 164 3.50 0.46 8.09
C VAL A 164 2.12 -0.15 8.09
N VAL A 165 1.47 -0.10 9.24
CA VAL A 165 0.06 -0.45 9.44
C VAL A 165 -0.72 0.83 9.70
N ALA A 166 -1.83 1.02 8.98
CA ALA A 166 -2.68 2.21 9.11
C ALA A 166 -4.15 1.89 8.83
N PRO A 167 -5.11 2.80 9.11
CA PRO A 167 -6.52 2.57 8.82
C PRO A 167 -6.83 2.41 7.31
N THR A 168 -6.07 3.11 6.47
CA THR A 168 -6.25 3.10 5.00
C THR A 168 -4.95 2.73 4.30
N ALA A 169 -5.08 2.10 3.13
CA ALA A 169 -3.94 1.65 2.36
C ALA A 169 -3.16 2.82 1.75
N ALA A 170 -3.83 3.92 1.40
CA ALA A 170 -3.15 5.15 0.95
C ALA A 170 -2.23 5.72 2.03
N ILE A 171 -2.67 5.77 3.29
CA ILE A 171 -1.83 6.25 4.40
C ILE A 171 -0.67 5.28 4.64
N ALA A 172 -0.94 3.97 4.64
CA ALA A 172 0.10 2.96 4.85
C ALA A 172 1.20 3.03 3.77
N ASP A 173 0.81 3.15 2.50
CA ASP A 173 1.75 3.31 1.38
C ASP A 173 2.60 4.58 1.55
N ALA A 174 1.96 5.73 1.75
CA ALA A 174 2.64 7.02 1.87
C ALA A 174 3.63 7.04 3.05
N LEU A 175 3.18 6.56 4.22
CA LEU A 175 4.02 6.52 5.42
C LEU A 175 5.13 5.47 5.31
N SER A 176 4.93 4.34 4.62
CA SER A 176 6.00 3.36 4.43
C SER A 176 7.19 3.97 3.68
N THR A 177 6.92 4.78 2.64
CA THR A 177 7.97 5.49 1.90
C THR A 177 8.57 6.61 2.75
N ALA A 178 7.74 7.39 3.46
CA ALA A 178 8.24 8.45 4.35
C ALA A 178 9.15 7.89 5.44
N PHE A 179 8.76 6.81 6.12
CA PHE A 179 9.55 6.18 7.18
C PHE A 179 10.84 5.56 6.64
N PHE A 180 10.81 4.99 5.43
CA PHE A 180 12.02 4.52 4.76
C PHE A 180 13.05 5.64 4.56
N VAL A 181 12.60 6.86 4.24
CA VAL A 181 13.46 8.05 4.05
C VAL A 181 13.87 8.69 5.39
N LEU A 182 12.95 8.74 6.35
CA LEU A 182 13.14 9.42 7.63
C LEU A 182 14.01 8.62 8.63
N GLY A 183 14.02 7.29 8.50
CA GLY A 183 14.74 6.41 9.41
C GLY A 183 13.97 6.11 10.70
N VAL A 184 14.63 5.37 11.59
CA VAL A 184 14.00 4.76 12.78
C VAL A 184 13.46 5.81 13.75
N GLU A 185 14.26 6.80 14.10
CA GLU A 185 13.99 7.74 15.18
C GLU A 185 12.75 8.58 14.88
N LYS A 186 12.67 9.11 13.66
CA LYS A 186 11.54 9.91 13.21
C LYS A 186 10.29 9.10 12.95
N ALA A 187 10.43 7.86 12.46
CA ALA A 187 9.27 6.97 12.33
C ALA A 187 8.66 6.63 13.70
N ARG A 188 9.49 6.38 14.73
CA ARG A 188 9.02 6.16 16.11
C ARG A 188 8.26 7.38 16.63
N GLU A 189 8.82 8.58 16.47
CA GLU A 189 8.16 9.84 16.87
C GLU A 189 6.79 10.00 16.21
N VAL A 190 6.64 9.65 14.93
CA VAL A 190 5.34 9.69 14.25
C VAL A 190 4.37 8.68 14.85
N CYS A 191 4.79 7.43 15.05
CA CYS A 191 3.94 6.40 15.68
C CYS A 191 3.51 6.79 17.10
N ASP A 192 4.42 7.34 17.90
CA ASP A 192 4.13 7.74 19.28
C ASP A 192 3.10 8.89 19.33
N ASN A 193 3.02 9.71 18.28
CA ASN A 193 2.06 10.82 18.15
C ASN A 193 0.78 10.46 17.36
N GLN A 194 0.70 9.26 16.77
CA GLN A 194 -0.40 8.85 15.89
C GLN A 194 -0.88 7.45 16.28
N PRO A 195 -1.85 7.33 17.21
CA PRO A 195 -2.24 6.05 17.83
C PRO A 195 -2.73 4.95 16.87
N LEU A 196 -3.15 5.32 15.66
CA LEU A 196 -3.64 4.40 14.64
C LEU A 196 -2.54 3.92 13.66
N ILE A 197 -1.31 4.39 13.84
CA ILE A 197 -0.18 4.11 12.95
C ILE A 197 0.83 3.21 13.66
N GLY A 198 1.03 2.02 13.10
CA GLY A 198 2.07 1.08 13.52
C GLY A 198 3.17 0.97 12.48
N ALA A 199 4.38 0.61 12.92
CA ALA A 199 5.52 0.38 12.05
C ALA A 199 6.36 -0.80 12.52
N LEU A 200 6.83 -1.59 11.55
CA LEU A 200 7.90 -2.56 11.65
C LEU A 200 9.04 -2.08 10.75
N LEU A 201 10.15 -1.66 11.35
CA LEU A 201 11.29 -1.09 10.66
C LEU A 201 12.47 -2.05 10.76
N ILE A 202 13.11 -2.32 9.63
CA ILE A 202 14.23 -3.25 9.55
C ILE A 202 15.50 -2.47 9.19
N PRO A 203 16.32 -2.06 10.17
CA PRO A 203 17.63 -1.51 9.89
C PRO A 203 18.59 -2.59 9.35
N PRO A 204 19.69 -2.20 8.69
CA PRO A 204 20.78 -3.12 8.38
C PRO A 204 21.31 -3.77 9.67
N PRO A 205 21.58 -5.08 9.68
CA PRO A 205 22.14 -5.72 10.87
C PRO A 205 23.55 -5.21 11.15
N GLY A 206 23.97 -5.28 12.42
CA GLY A 206 25.38 -5.16 12.78
C GLY A 206 26.24 -6.20 12.03
N ARG A 207 27.56 -5.97 11.94
CA ARG A 207 28.46 -6.84 11.17
C ARG A 207 28.37 -8.29 11.67
N GLY A 208 27.85 -9.20 10.83
CA GLY A 208 27.65 -10.61 11.17
C GLY A 208 26.44 -10.91 12.07
N GLY A 209 25.60 -9.92 12.36
CA GLY A 209 24.42 -10.05 13.20
C GLY A 209 23.17 -10.52 12.44
N ARG A 210 22.14 -10.92 13.22
CA ARG A 210 20.78 -11.16 12.70
C ARG A 210 20.02 -9.85 12.57
N LEU A 211 18.87 -9.89 11.89
CA LEU A 211 17.97 -8.73 11.81
C LEU A 211 17.44 -8.40 13.21
N GLU A 212 17.44 -7.11 13.53
CA GLU A 212 16.88 -6.56 14.78
C GLU A 212 15.73 -5.62 14.41
N PRO A 213 14.50 -6.13 14.30
CA PRO A 213 13.35 -5.32 13.93
C PRO A 213 13.01 -4.31 15.02
N VAL A 214 12.70 -3.08 14.62
CA VAL A 214 12.15 -2.06 15.51
C VAL A 214 10.65 -1.98 15.29
N ILE A 215 9.88 -2.26 16.35
CA ILE A 215 8.42 -2.29 16.32
C ILE A 215 7.87 -1.15 17.16
N ARG A 216 6.89 -0.42 16.61
CA ARG A 216 6.12 0.60 17.32
C ARG A 216 4.68 0.65 16.84
N GLY A 217 3.74 0.88 17.75
CA GLY A 217 2.31 1.03 17.42
C GLY A 217 1.64 -0.20 16.82
N ILE A 218 2.27 -1.38 16.89
CA ILE A 218 1.69 -2.67 16.48
C ILE A 218 1.53 -3.51 17.75
N SER A 219 0.34 -4.08 17.96
CA SER A 219 0.07 -4.95 19.11
C SER A 219 0.86 -6.27 19.00
N ASP A 220 1.39 -6.74 20.12
CA ASP A 220 2.12 -8.01 20.21
C ASP A 220 1.24 -9.21 19.81
N ASP A 221 -0.06 -9.13 20.06
CA ASP A 221 -1.02 -10.18 19.69
C ASP A 221 -1.29 -10.27 18.17
N CYS A 222 -0.79 -9.30 17.40
CA CYS A 222 -1.00 -9.24 15.95
C CYS A 222 0.24 -9.60 15.15
N LEU A 223 1.45 -9.51 15.73
CA LEU A 223 2.71 -9.68 15.01
C LEU A 223 3.49 -10.90 15.49
N PHE A 224 3.65 -11.87 14.59
CA PHE A 224 4.34 -13.13 14.86
C PHE A 224 5.63 -13.20 14.03
N LEU A 225 6.76 -12.87 14.63
CA LEU A 225 8.07 -12.95 13.96
C LEU A 225 8.62 -14.37 13.99
N ASP A 226 9.33 -14.74 12.92
CA ASP A 226 10.08 -15.99 12.85
C ASP A 226 11.40 -15.85 13.64
N SER A 227 11.51 -16.59 14.74
CA SER A 227 12.65 -16.56 15.66
C SER A 227 13.97 -17.07 15.03
N GLU A 228 13.90 -17.77 13.90
CA GLU A 228 15.09 -18.14 13.14
C GLU A 228 15.63 -16.97 12.30
N GLN A 229 14.78 -16.00 11.97
CA GLN A 229 15.13 -14.87 11.09
C GLN A 229 15.56 -13.61 11.85
N VAL A 230 15.09 -13.44 13.09
CA VAL A 230 15.31 -12.22 13.87
C VAL A 230 15.99 -12.52 15.20
N THR A 231 16.72 -11.53 15.72
CA THR A 231 16.98 -11.47 17.16
C THR A 231 15.69 -10.97 17.81
N ALA A 232 15.20 -11.66 18.86
CA ALA A 232 14.03 -11.20 19.60
C ALA A 232 14.28 -9.76 20.08
N ALA A 233 13.46 -8.81 19.60
CA ALA A 233 13.48 -7.44 20.11
C ALA A 233 13.00 -7.48 21.57
N ARG A 234 13.80 -6.95 22.49
CA ARG A 234 13.43 -6.71 23.89
C ARG A 234 13.02 -5.26 24.07
#